data_AF-A0A3A0BL04-F1
#
_entry.id   AF-A0A3A0BL04-F1
#
_cell.length_a   1.000
_cell.length_b   1.000
_cell.length_c   1.000
_cell.angle_alpha   90.00
_cell.angle_beta   90.00
_cell.angle_gamma   90.00
#
_symmetry.space_group_name_H-M   'P 1'
#
loop_
_entity.id
_entity.type
_entity.pdbx_description
1 polymer ?
#
loop_
_entity_poly.entity_id
_entity_poly.type
_entity_poly.pdbx_seq_one_letter_code
_entity_poly.pdbx_strand_id
1 'polypeptide(L)'
;MKLLAEFALYPQDAPDWCWAAVVQMLQHHYLPRRQSQAEIIRHCRGSLNSGSVDPGEFGCATHHRARRMCLCANPCLEGLVWQVTGRNRALSWAMLCAELDAGRPVVIIWESHSVVCIGYDPVGRVLVTYNPLPVGRGRTEALPYLDYVNLFNSESWYGIQPAPRPQ
;
A
#
# COMPACT_ATOMS: atom_id res chain seq x y z
N MET A 1 12.29 7.21 16.92
CA MET A 1 11.24 7.19 15.88
C MET A 1 11.61 8.11 14.72
N LYS A 2 11.65 7.55 13.50
CA LYS A 2 11.76 8.26 12.23
C LYS A 2 10.46 8.09 11.46
N LEU A 3 9.94 9.16 10.89
CA LEU A 3 8.76 9.17 10.03
C LEU A 3 9.14 9.73 8.66
N LEU A 4 8.46 9.29 7.61
CA LEU A 4 8.47 9.94 6.32
C LEU A 4 7.88 11.34 6.48
N ALA A 5 8.67 12.36 6.15
CA ALA A 5 8.19 13.73 6.14
C ALA A 5 7.09 13.89 5.10
N GLU A 6 6.03 14.64 5.44
CA GLU A 6 4.99 15.10 4.51
C GLU A 6 4.18 14.00 3.80
N PHE A 7 4.17 12.78 4.33
CA PHE A 7 3.38 11.69 3.78
C PHE A 7 1.88 11.88 4.10
N ALA A 8 1.06 12.10 3.08
CA ALA A 8 -0.38 12.29 3.24
C ALA A 8 -1.08 10.98 3.65
N LEU A 9 -1.90 11.04 4.70
CA LEU A 9 -2.60 9.88 5.27
C LEU A 9 -4.09 9.95 4.94
N TYR A 10 -4.60 8.91 4.28
CA TYR A 10 -6.00 8.84 3.86
C TYR A 10 -6.68 7.62 4.47
N PRO A 11 -7.73 7.79 5.28
CA PRO A 11 -8.54 6.66 5.71
C PRO A 11 -9.31 6.08 4.53
N GLN A 12 -9.79 4.85 4.62
CA GLN A 12 -10.66 4.32 3.57
C GLN A 12 -12.03 5.01 3.60
N ASP A 13 -12.54 5.40 2.43
CA ASP A 13 -13.83 6.11 2.32
C ASP A 13 -15.04 5.17 2.41
N ALA A 14 -14.85 3.88 2.14
CA ALA A 14 -15.89 2.86 2.25
C ALA A 14 -15.30 1.52 2.73
N PRO A 15 -16.14 0.55 3.16
CA PRO A 15 -15.69 -0.80 3.47
C PRO A 15 -14.89 -1.40 2.31
N ASP A 16 -13.85 -2.16 2.66
CA ASP A 16 -12.98 -2.88 1.72
C ASP A 16 -12.20 -2.03 0.71
N TRP A 17 -12.13 -0.71 0.90
CA TRP A 17 -11.38 0.23 0.07
C TRP A 17 -9.96 0.51 0.59
N CYS A 18 -9.45 -0.29 1.52
CA CYS A 18 -8.10 -0.13 2.08
C CYS A 18 -7.00 -0.03 1.01
N TRP A 19 -7.12 -0.79 -0.07
CA TRP A 19 -6.19 -0.73 -1.20
C TRP A 19 -6.29 0.61 -1.97
N ALA A 20 -7.50 1.16 -2.15
CA ALA A 20 -7.71 2.42 -2.85
C ALA A 20 -7.18 3.60 -2.04
N ALA A 21 -7.36 3.55 -0.71
CA ALA A 21 -6.74 4.50 0.21
C ALA A 21 -5.21 4.47 0.13
N VAL A 22 -4.61 3.27 0.10
CA VAL A 22 -3.15 3.12 -0.10
C VAL A 22 -2.71 3.70 -1.44
N VAL A 23 -3.41 3.39 -2.53
CA VAL A 23 -3.11 3.98 -3.85
C VAL A 23 -3.20 5.50 -3.81
N GLN A 24 -4.22 6.06 -3.16
CA GLN A 24 -4.35 7.52 -3.01
C GLN A 24 -3.18 8.14 -2.23
N MET A 25 -2.74 7.51 -1.14
CA MET A 25 -1.56 7.94 -0.38
C MET A 25 -0.30 7.93 -1.26
N LEU A 26 -0.10 6.86 -2.03
CA LEU A 26 1.03 6.73 -2.96
C LEU A 26 0.99 7.74 -4.10
N GLN A 27 -0.19 7.98 -4.69
CA GLN A 27 -0.36 9.02 -5.71
C GLN A 27 0.00 10.38 -5.17
N HIS A 28 -0.47 10.73 -3.97
CA HIS A 28 -0.16 12.03 -3.36
C HIS A 28 1.35 12.21 -3.15
N HIS A 29 2.03 11.13 -2.73
CA HIS A 29 3.46 11.18 -2.43
C HIS A 29 4.34 11.28 -3.68
N TYR A 30 3.98 10.59 -4.76
CA TYR A 30 4.86 10.46 -5.92
C TYR A 30 4.39 11.18 -7.18
N LEU A 31 3.09 11.44 -7.32
CA LEU A 31 2.50 11.94 -8.54
C LEU A 31 1.89 13.33 -8.32
N PRO A 32 1.97 14.22 -9.32
CA PRO A 32 1.29 15.51 -9.24
C PRO A 32 -0.24 15.36 -9.30
N ARG A 33 -0.74 14.22 -9.81
CA ARG A 33 -2.17 13.92 -9.92
C ARG A 33 -2.71 13.31 -8.62
N ARG A 34 -3.79 13.89 -8.11
CA ARG A 34 -4.47 13.44 -6.89
C ARG A 34 -5.88 13.00 -7.22
N GLN A 35 -6.09 11.69 -7.35
CA GLN A 35 -7.44 11.14 -7.53
C GLN A 35 -8.05 10.81 -6.16
N SER A 36 -9.37 10.91 -6.07
CA SER A 36 -10.14 10.36 -4.95
C SER A 36 -10.18 8.83 -5.01
N GLN A 37 -10.48 8.16 -3.89
CA GLN A 37 -10.64 6.70 -3.86
C GLN A 37 -11.77 6.25 -4.80
N ALA A 38 -12.85 7.02 -4.89
CA ALA A 38 -13.95 6.76 -5.82
C ALA A 38 -13.50 6.81 -7.29
N GLU A 39 -12.62 7.74 -7.66
CA GLU A 39 -12.04 7.81 -9.01
C GLU A 39 -11.06 6.67 -9.28
N ILE A 40 -10.22 6.32 -8.29
CA ILE A 40 -9.31 5.17 -8.38
C ILE A 40 -10.11 3.89 -8.65
N ILE A 41 -11.17 3.66 -7.89
CA ILE A 41 -12.04 2.49 -8.05
C ILE A 41 -12.76 2.51 -9.38
N ARG A 42 -13.32 3.65 -9.80
CA ARG A 42 -13.98 3.79 -11.10
C ARG A 42 -13.00 3.46 -12.24
N HIS A 43 -11.77 3.94 -12.14
CA HIS A 43 -10.75 3.69 -13.15
C HIS A 43 -10.38 2.20 -13.20
N CYS A 44 -10.13 1.57 -12.04
CA CYS A 44 -9.87 0.13 -11.98
C CYS A 44 -11.05 -0.69 -12.53
N ARG A 45 -12.31 -0.31 -12.24
CA ARG A 45 -13.51 -0.95 -12.81
C ARG A 45 -13.57 -0.78 -14.33
N GLY A 46 -13.31 0.42 -14.83
CA GLY A 46 -13.31 0.73 -16.27
C GLY A 46 -12.28 -0.10 -17.04
N SER A 47 -11.10 -0.34 -16.47
CA SER A 47 -10.06 -1.21 -17.05
C SER A 47 -10.43 -2.69 -17.03
N LEU A 48 -11.43 -3.11 -16.26
CA LEU A 48 -11.90 -4.49 -16.17
C LEU A 48 -13.14 -4.78 -17.01
N ASN A 49 -13.82 -3.76 -17.51
CA ASN A 49 -15.03 -3.85 -18.32
C ASN A 49 -14.81 -4.40 -19.75
N SER A 50 -13.78 -5.21 -19.98
CA SER A 50 -13.87 -6.31 -20.95
C SER A 50 -14.69 -7.50 -20.40
N GLY A 51 -15.20 -7.43 -19.17
CA GLY A 51 -16.22 -8.34 -18.62
C GLY A 51 -16.87 -7.72 -17.37
N SER A 52 -18.21 -7.74 -17.32
CA SER A 52 -19.06 -7.17 -16.27
C SER A 52 -18.69 -7.62 -14.85
N VAL A 53 -18.39 -6.68 -13.95
CA VAL A 53 -18.27 -6.93 -12.50
C VAL A 53 -19.12 -5.91 -11.73
N ASP A 54 -19.88 -6.39 -10.75
CA ASP A 54 -20.84 -5.60 -9.99
C ASP A 54 -20.13 -4.59 -9.04
N PRO A 55 -20.67 -3.38 -8.81
CA PRO A 55 -20.07 -2.36 -7.94
C PRO A 55 -19.85 -2.82 -6.49
N GLY A 56 -20.62 -3.79 -6.00
CA GLY A 56 -20.48 -4.35 -4.65
C GLY A 56 -19.34 -5.36 -4.49
N GLU A 57 -18.77 -5.87 -5.58
CA GLU A 57 -17.84 -7.00 -5.56
C GLU A 57 -16.36 -6.59 -5.56
N PHE A 58 -16.06 -5.29 -5.59
CA PHE A 58 -14.69 -4.76 -5.65
C PHE A 58 -14.01 -4.55 -4.29
N GLY A 59 -14.51 -5.24 -3.27
CA GLY A 59 -13.89 -5.27 -1.97
C GLY A 59 -12.60 -6.09 -1.97
N CYS A 60 -11.66 -5.70 -1.10
CA CYS A 60 -10.47 -6.50 -0.82
C CYS A 60 -10.81 -7.95 -0.46
N ALA A 61 -11.92 -8.21 0.24
CA ALA A 61 -12.38 -9.55 0.64
C ALA A 61 -12.80 -10.46 -0.53
N THR A 62 -13.28 -9.90 -1.65
CA THR A 62 -13.95 -10.65 -2.72
C THR A 62 -13.09 -10.88 -3.97
N HIS A 63 -11.95 -10.21 -4.11
CA HIS A 63 -11.14 -10.29 -5.33
C HIS A 63 -9.64 -10.49 -5.08
N HIS A 64 -9.13 -11.72 -5.30
CA HIS A 64 -7.69 -12.00 -5.44
C HIS A 64 -7.01 -11.11 -6.50
N ARG A 65 -7.77 -10.64 -7.50
CA ARG A 65 -7.30 -9.66 -8.51
C ARG A 65 -7.15 -8.24 -7.95
N ALA A 66 -8.02 -7.80 -7.03
CA ALA A 66 -7.88 -6.51 -6.34
C ALA A 66 -6.58 -6.46 -5.52
N ARG A 67 -6.19 -7.59 -4.89
CA ARG A 67 -4.90 -7.75 -4.20
C ARG A 67 -3.70 -7.50 -5.11
N ARG A 68 -3.75 -7.98 -6.36
CA ARG A 68 -2.66 -7.84 -7.37
C ARG A 68 -2.70 -6.49 -8.11
N MET A 69 -3.89 -5.92 -8.29
CA MET A 69 -4.09 -4.60 -8.88
C MET A 69 -3.77 -3.44 -7.93
N CYS A 70 -3.59 -3.68 -6.63
CA CYS A 70 -3.22 -2.62 -5.70
C CYS A 70 -1.86 -1.97 -6.07
N LEU A 71 -0.89 -2.76 -6.59
CA LEU A 71 0.49 -2.28 -6.78
C LEU A 71 1.11 -2.58 -8.15
N CYS A 72 0.93 -3.78 -8.72
CA CYS A 72 1.62 -4.15 -9.98
C CYS A 72 0.95 -3.65 -11.25
N ALA A 73 -0.38 -3.52 -11.21
CA ALA A 73 -1.20 -3.33 -12.41
C ALA A 73 -2.27 -2.25 -12.18
N ASN A 74 -2.06 -1.36 -11.20
CA ASN A 74 -2.97 -0.24 -11.00
C ASN A 74 -2.70 0.81 -12.09
N PRO A 75 -3.65 1.07 -13.01
CA PRO A 75 -3.49 2.17 -13.97
C PRO A 75 -3.41 3.53 -13.27
N CYS A 76 -3.92 3.67 -12.04
CA CYS A 76 -3.79 4.90 -11.27
C CYS A 76 -2.36 5.14 -10.76
N LEU A 77 -1.51 4.11 -10.79
CA LEU A 77 -0.07 4.23 -10.50
C LEU A 77 0.76 4.20 -11.80
N GLU A 78 0.14 4.40 -12.97
CA GLU A 78 0.84 4.51 -14.24
C GLU A 78 1.92 5.60 -14.17
N GLY A 79 3.13 5.27 -14.63
CA GLY A 79 4.33 6.10 -14.47
C GLY A 79 5.19 5.75 -13.24
N LEU A 80 4.64 5.01 -12.27
CA LEU A 80 5.42 4.43 -11.18
C LEU A 80 5.71 2.95 -11.49
N VAL A 81 6.99 2.63 -11.69
CA VAL A 81 7.41 1.24 -11.91
C VAL A 81 7.41 0.50 -10.59
N TRP A 82 6.27 0.16 -10.01
CA TRP A 82 6.26 -0.58 -8.74
C TRP A 82 6.87 -1.96 -8.91
N GLN A 83 7.99 -2.21 -8.23
CA GLN A 83 8.49 -3.57 -8.13
C GLN A 83 7.81 -4.23 -6.94
N VAL A 84 6.94 -5.19 -7.23
CA VAL A 84 6.51 -6.17 -6.24
C VAL A 84 7.61 -7.22 -6.17
N THR A 85 8.58 -6.97 -5.29
CA THR A 85 9.85 -7.72 -5.23
C THR A 85 9.81 -8.95 -4.34
N GLY A 86 8.70 -9.23 -3.64
CA GLY A 86 8.59 -10.43 -2.83
C GLY A 86 7.16 -10.86 -2.58
N ARG A 87 6.82 -12.08 -3.05
CA ARG A 87 5.70 -12.86 -2.57
C ARG A 87 6.21 -13.73 -1.42
N ASN A 88 5.50 -13.78 -0.29
CA ASN A 88 5.80 -14.68 0.83
C ASN A 88 7.23 -14.56 1.38
N ARG A 89 7.83 -13.37 1.27
CA ARG A 89 9.15 -13.08 1.84
C ARG A 89 9.15 -11.70 2.45
N ALA A 90 9.37 -11.62 3.75
CA ALA A 90 9.54 -10.36 4.45
C ALA A 90 10.84 -9.65 3.98
N LEU A 91 10.79 -8.32 3.91
CA LEU A 91 12.01 -7.51 3.80
C LEU A 91 12.85 -7.66 5.07
N SER A 92 14.17 -7.63 4.91
CA SER A 92 15.04 -7.52 6.07
C SER A 92 14.84 -6.16 6.76
N TRP A 93 15.10 -6.10 8.06
CA TRP A 93 15.06 -4.84 8.81
C TRP A 93 15.91 -3.74 8.15
N ALA A 94 17.12 -4.09 7.71
CA ALA A 94 18.01 -3.14 7.05
C ALA A 94 17.41 -2.59 5.75
N MET A 95 16.73 -3.43 4.96
CA MET A 95 16.05 -2.99 3.74
C MET A 95 14.88 -2.06 4.05
N LEU A 96 14.03 -2.39 5.04
CA LEU A 96 12.93 -1.52 5.45
C LEU A 96 13.44 -0.14 5.87
N CYS A 97 14.48 -0.09 6.69
CA CYS A 97 15.09 1.18 7.09
C CYS A 97 15.64 1.95 5.88
N ALA A 98 16.33 1.28 4.95
CA ALA A 98 16.91 1.93 3.78
C ALA A 98 15.86 2.52 2.83
N GLU A 99 14.73 1.82 2.62
CA GLU A 99 13.61 2.34 1.83
C GLU A 99 12.98 3.57 2.49
N LEU A 100 12.69 3.49 3.79
CA LEU A 100 12.07 4.58 4.54
C LEU A 100 13.00 5.80 4.67
N ASP A 101 14.30 5.59 4.91
CA ASP A 101 15.30 6.66 4.92
C ASP A 101 15.46 7.33 3.56
N ALA A 102 15.18 6.60 2.46
CA ALA A 102 15.18 7.13 1.11
C ALA A 102 13.84 7.77 0.70
N GLY A 103 12.93 8.01 1.65
CA GLY A 103 11.64 8.64 1.36
C GLY A 103 10.62 7.70 0.70
N ARG A 104 10.87 6.39 0.66
CA ARG A 104 10.03 5.43 -0.04
C ARG A 104 9.16 4.64 0.94
N PRO A 105 7.85 4.91 1.03
CA PRO A 105 6.93 4.09 1.81
C PRO A 105 6.92 2.64 1.31
N VAL A 106 6.71 1.72 2.25
CA VAL A 106 6.58 0.29 1.96
C VAL A 106 5.12 -0.12 2.14
N VAL A 107 4.46 -0.56 1.08
CA VAL A 107 3.10 -1.11 1.21
C VAL A 107 3.18 -2.53 1.75
N ILE A 108 2.33 -2.86 2.73
CA ILE A 108 2.22 -4.19 3.32
C ILE A 108 0.79 -4.68 3.07
N ILE A 109 0.67 -5.88 2.51
CA ILE A 109 -0.62 -6.51 2.24
C ILE A 109 -0.66 -7.88 2.92
N TRP A 110 -1.67 -8.14 3.74
CA TRP A 110 -1.96 -9.45 4.35
C TRP A 110 -3.45 -9.77 4.27
N GLU A 111 -3.85 -11.03 4.06
CA GLU A 111 -5.25 -11.53 4.18
C GLU A 111 -6.39 -10.71 3.52
N SER A 112 -6.11 -9.82 2.55
CA SER A 112 -7.04 -8.77 2.03
C SER A 112 -7.08 -7.46 2.80
N HIS A 113 -5.99 -7.03 3.41
CA HIS A 113 -5.87 -5.70 3.97
C HIS A 113 -4.57 -5.05 3.51
N SER A 114 -4.64 -3.79 3.10
CA SER A 114 -3.49 -3.00 2.67
C SER A 114 -3.22 -1.89 3.67
N VAL A 115 -1.98 -1.78 4.11
CA VAL A 115 -1.48 -0.66 4.92
C VAL A 115 -0.20 -0.13 4.31
N VAL A 116 0.23 1.04 4.75
CA VAL A 116 1.49 1.64 4.33
C VAL A 116 2.42 1.84 5.53
N CYS A 117 3.64 1.35 5.45
CA CYS A 117 4.69 1.66 6.39
C CYS A 117 5.26 3.04 6.07
N ILE A 118 5.19 3.94 7.05
CA ILE A 118 5.54 5.36 6.91
C ILE A 118 6.68 5.77 7.83
N GLY A 119 7.30 4.82 8.52
CA GLY A 119 8.37 5.12 9.46
C GLY A 119 8.77 3.92 10.29
N TYR A 120 9.72 4.14 11.18
CA TYR A 120 10.22 3.08 12.05
C TYR A 120 10.87 3.64 13.32
N ASP A 121 10.96 2.82 14.35
CA ASP A 121 11.79 3.05 15.52
C ASP A 121 13.01 2.11 15.49
N PRO A 122 14.25 2.63 15.33
CA PRO A 122 15.45 1.80 15.21
C PRO A 122 15.76 1.01 16.48
N VAL A 123 15.45 1.56 17.66
CA VAL A 123 15.77 0.96 18.95
C VAL A 123 14.82 -0.19 19.26
N GLY A 124 13.51 0.06 19.22
CA GLY A 124 12.50 -0.97 19.48
C GLY A 124 12.32 -1.97 18.33
N ARG A 125 12.93 -1.71 17.16
CA ARG A 125 12.69 -2.45 15.90
C ARG A 125 11.20 -2.55 15.58
N VAL A 126 10.54 -1.40 15.58
CA VAL A 126 9.10 -1.25 15.32
C VAL A 126 8.91 -0.49 14.01
N LEU A 127 8.01 -0.96 13.17
CA LEU A 127 7.51 -0.20 12.02
C LEU A 127 6.34 0.68 12.45
N VAL A 128 6.28 1.90 11.91
CA VAL A 128 5.13 2.78 12.05
C VAL A 128 4.31 2.64 10.78
N THR A 129 3.14 2.03 10.87
CA THR A 129 2.24 1.82 9.74
C THR A 129 1.03 2.74 9.86
N TYR A 130 0.46 3.10 8.72
CA TYR A 130 -0.86 3.70 8.66
C TYR A 130 -1.85 2.70 8.08
N ASN A 131 -2.85 2.39 8.90
CA ASN A 131 -3.94 1.50 8.62
C ASN A 131 -5.16 2.34 8.16
N PRO A 132 -5.67 2.16 6.93
CA PRO A 132 -6.85 2.90 6.46
C PRO A 132 -8.14 2.63 7.25
N LEU A 133 -8.18 1.59 8.10
CA LEU A 133 -9.31 1.28 8.96
C LEU A 133 -9.28 2.05 10.30
N PRO A 134 -10.45 2.39 10.88
CA PRO A 134 -11.79 2.17 10.33
C PRO A 134 -12.16 3.21 9.26
N VAL A 135 -13.25 2.95 8.53
CA VAL A 135 -13.79 3.84 7.48
C VAL A 135 -13.87 5.29 7.99
N GLY A 136 -13.38 6.24 7.20
CA GLY A 136 -13.42 7.68 7.48
C GLY A 136 -12.48 8.16 8.59
N ARG A 137 -11.71 7.28 9.24
CA ARG A 137 -10.80 7.66 10.33
C ARG A 137 -9.37 7.19 10.14
N GLY A 138 -9.18 5.92 9.77
CA GLY A 138 -7.86 5.29 9.74
C GLY A 138 -7.18 5.34 11.12
N ARG A 139 -5.93 4.88 11.19
CA ARG A 139 -5.08 5.02 12.37
C ARG A 139 -3.63 4.69 12.08
N THR A 140 -2.74 5.30 12.85
CA THR A 140 -1.33 4.90 12.90
C THR A 140 -1.17 3.75 13.90
N GLU A 141 -0.42 2.72 13.53
CA GLU A 141 -0.15 1.55 14.35
C GLU A 141 1.37 1.33 14.47
N ALA A 142 1.75 0.76 15.61
CA ALA A 142 3.08 0.22 15.82
C ALA A 142 3.06 -1.27 15.46
N LEU A 143 3.89 -1.68 14.51
CA LEU A 143 4.05 -3.07 14.09
C LEU A 143 5.47 -3.54 14.41
N PRO A 144 5.67 -4.33 15.49
CA PRO A 144 6.98 -4.93 15.77
C PRO A 144 7.52 -5.69 14.57
N TYR A 145 8.84 -5.60 14.31
CA TYR A 145 9.45 -6.22 13.13
C TYR A 145 9.24 -7.74 13.11
N LEU A 146 9.22 -8.40 14.27
CA LEU A 146 8.96 -9.84 14.34
C LEU A 146 7.53 -10.18 13.89
N ASP A 147 6.55 -9.36 14.27
CA ASP A 147 5.15 -9.52 13.83
C ASP A 147 5.05 -9.28 12.33
N TYR A 148 5.72 -8.24 11.81
CA TYR A 148 5.85 -8.02 10.37
C TYR A 148 6.40 -9.26 9.65
N VAL A 149 7.49 -9.86 10.13
CA VAL A 149 8.06 -11.07 9.52
C VAL A 149 7.07 -12.23 9.54
N ASN A 150 6.35 -12.41 10.65
CA ASN A 150 5.37 -13.48 10.81
C ASN A 150 4.16 -13.34 9.87
N LEU A 151 3.80 -12.11 9.45
CA LEU A 151 2.77 -11.88 8.43
C LEU A 151 3.12 -12.54 7.08
N PHE A 152 4.40 -12.76 6.77
CA PHE A 152 4.84 -13.32 5.48
C PHE A 152 4.87 -14.86 5.45
N ASN A 153 4.38 -15.52 6.51
CA ASN A 153 4.06 -16.95 6.48
C ASN A 153 2.74 -17.24 5.71
N SER A 154 1.99 -16.21 5.30
CA SER A 154 0.77 -16.29 4.49
C SER A 154 0.95 -15.55 3.15
N GLU A 155 -0.09 -15.44 2.31
CA GLU A 155 -0.07 -14.75 0.99
C GLU A 155 0.14 -13.23 1.09
N SER A 156 1.31 -12.82 1.58
CA SER A 156 1.66 -11.44 1.85
C SER A 156 2.60 -10.89 0.80
N TRP A 157 2.42 -9.60 0.52
CA TRP A 157 3.14 -8.87 -0.52
C TRP A 157 3.64 -7.56 0.04
N TYR A 158 4.75 -7.10 -0.52
CA TYR A 158 5.16 -5.72 -0.35
C TYR A 158 5.51 -5.10 -1.70
N GLY A 159 5.31 -3.79 -1.80
CA GLY A 159 5.70 -2.99 -2.96
C GLY A 159 6.66 -1.91 -2.52
N ILE A 160 7.74 -1.75 -3.30
CA ILE A 160 8.64 -0.61 -3.23
C ILE A 160 8.67 0.07 -4.60
N GLN A 161 8.82 1.39 -4.59
CA GLN A 161 9.20 2.08 -5.81
C GLN A 161 10.71 1.83 -6.02
N PRO A 162 11.16 1.41 -7.22
CA PRO A 162 12.56 1.36 -7.55
C PRO A 162 13.12 2.78 -7.49
N ALA A 163 14.39 2.89 -7.07
CA ALA A 163 15.09 4.16 -7.07
C ALA A 163 14.96 4.84 -8.45
N PRO A 164 14.84 6.18 -8.50
CA PRO A 164 14.91 6.90 -9.77
C PRO A 164 16.20 6.49 -10.47
N ARG A 165 16.12 6.18 -11.77
CA ARG A 165 17.33 5.92 -12.56
C ARG A 165 18.20 7.17 -12.47
N PRO A 166 19.52 7.05 -12.20
CA PRO A 166 20.41 8.19 -12.33
C PRO A 166 20.29 8.71 -13.77
N GLN A 167 20.04 10.01 -13.91
CA GLN A 167 20.06 10.71 -15.19
C GLN A 167 21.50 10.83 -15.69
#